data_AF-A0A815T6W3-F1
#
_entry.id   AF-A0A815T6W3-F1
#
_cell.length_a   1.000
_cell.length_b   1.000
_cell.length_c   1.000
_cell.angle_alpha   90.00
_cell.angle_beta   90.00
_cell.angle_gamma   90.00
#
_symmetry.space_group_name_H-M   'P 1'
#
loop_
_entity.id
_entity.type
_entity.pdbx_description
1 polymer ?
#
loop_
_entity_poly.entity_id
_entity_poly.type
_entity_poly.pdbx_seq_one_letter_code
_entity_poly.pdbx_strand_id
1 'polypeptide(L)'
;MISCWIIVKILGALVSAYPSQQFLPVQVKDGEYLVGGDMIFPTQNMMRGVAQSTAGTRWTNGIVPYVMSTGFTAQQQTLITGAMRNIERLTAISNRKCVQFRPKIVTDRYSILIKTGSGCSSHVGQNTGWTGQLELTLQVPTTPQDSHCMHEGTIMHELLHTLGFQHEHQRSDRDSFLTINYANIQNGYAFAFDKLTSANSDNQGTPYDYNSIMHYGRTSFSSNGQPTMVPKNPTATIGDRTTLSPIDIQEIQKFYQCK
;
A
#
# COMPACT_ATOMS: atom_id res chain seq x y z
N MET A 1 -9.66 -18.20 -65.78
CA MET A 1 -10.35 -16.91 -65.91
C MET A 1 -9.67 -15.92 -64.97
N ILE A 2 -9.17 -14.83 -65.56
CA ILE A 2 -8.55 -13.67 -64.92
C ILE A 2 -9.62 -12.87 -64.17
N SER A 3 -9.22 -12.17 -63.09
CA SER A 3 -9.71 -10.85 -62.60
C SER A 3 -9.75 -10.83 -61.06
N CYS A 4 -9.45 -9.78 -60.31
CA CYS A 4 -8.78 -8.50 -60.53
C CYS A 4 -8.56 -7.90 -59.12
N TRP A 5 -7.52 -7.09 -58.97
CA TRP A 5 -7.10 -6.42 -57.75
C TRP A 5 -8.04 -5.28 -57.33
N ILE A 6 -8.22 -5.08 -56.02
CA ILE A 6 -8.48 -3.74 -55.45
C ILE A 6 -7.61 -3.56 -54.21
N ILE A 7 -6.63 -2.66 -54.33
CA ILE A 7 -5.85 -2.07 -53.23
C ILE A 7 -6.61 -0.84 -52.79
N VAL A 8 -7.08 -0.79 -51.54
CA VAL A 8 -7.56 0.46 -50.94
C VAL A 8 -6.41 1.09 -50.16
N LYS A 9 -5.81 2.13 -50.75
CA LYS A 9 -4.97 3.09 -50.04
C LYS A 9 -5.87 3.96 -49.17
N ILE A 10 -5.79 3.83 -47.85
CA ILE A 10 -6.28 4.87 -46.94
C ILE A 10 -5.09 5.76 -46.58
N LEU A 11 -5.27 7.05 -46.87
CA LEU A 11 -4.34 8.14 -46.61
C LEU A 11 -3.88 8.17 -45.14
N GLY A 12 -2.60 8.49 -44.96
CA GLY A 12 -2.00 8.72 -43.67
C GLY A 12 -2.70 9.84 -42.92
N ALA A 13 -3.26 9.51 -41.77
CA ALA A 13 -3.39 10.44 -40.67
C ALA A 13 -2.12 10.33 -39.83
N LEU A 14 -1.45 11.47 -39.63
CA LEU A 14 -0.42 11.64 -38.61
C LEU A 14 -1.04 11.26 -37.27
N VAL A 15 -0.77 10.04 -36.81
CA VAL A 15 -1.01 9.68 -35.42
C VAL A 15 0.01 10.48 -34.62
N SER A 16 -0.43 11.59 -34.04
CA SER A 16 0.31 12.26 -32.99
C SER A 16 0.64 11.19 -31.95
N ALA A 17 1.92 10.90 -31.77
CA ALA A 17 2.39 10.03 -30.71
C ALA A 17 1.92 10.63 -29.38
N TYR A 18 0.81 10.12 -28.85
CA TYR A 18 0.51 10.28 -27.45
C TYR A 18 1.68 9.66 -26.68
N PRO A 19 2.29 10.36 -25.70
CA PRO A 19 3.30 9.74 -24.88
C PRO A 19 2.64 8.55 -24.21
N SER A 20 3.23 7.36 -24.41
CA SER A 20 2.83 6.13 -23.73
C SER A 20 2.69 6.44 -22.24
N GLN A 21 1.46 6.48 -21.73
CA GLN A 21 1.24 6.36 -20.29
C GLN A 21 1.90 5.03 -19.93
N GLN A 22 3.03 5.12 -19.23
CA GLN A 22 3.73 3.96 -18.70
C GLN A 22 2.81 3.39 -17.63
N PHE A 23 1.91 2.50 -18.05
CA PHE A 23 1.07 1.75 -17.14
C PHE A 23 2.02 0.95 -16.26
N LEU A 24 1.99 1.19 -14.95
CA LEU A 24 2.59 0.26 -13.99
C LEU A 24 1.98 -1.12 -14.31
N PRO A 25 2.77 -2.20 -14.42
CA PRO A 25 2.18 -3.53 -14.45
C PRO A 25 1.51 -3.73 -13.08
N VAL A 26 0.22 -4.01 -13.09
CA VAL A 26 -0.58 -4.20 -11.88
C VAL A 26 -1.32 -5.52 -12.02
N GLN A 27 -1.38 -6.32 -10.96
CA GLN A 27 -2.29 -7.46 -10.98
C GLN A 27 -3.73 -6.97 -10.81
N VAL A 28 -4.64 -7.44 -11.65
CA VAL A 28 -6.07 -7.17 -11.49
C VAL A 28 -6.71 -8.34 -10.77
N LYS A 29 -7.31 -8.08 -9.61
CA LYS A 29 -8.05 -9.07 -8.81
C LYS A 29 -9.46 -8.54 -8.58
N ASP A 30 -10.46 -9.30 -9.02
CA ASP A 30 -11.88 -8.96 -8.90
C ASP A 30 -12.26 -7.56 -9.45
N GLY A 31 -11.52 -7.08 -10.46
CA GLY A 31 -11.70 -5.77 -11.08
C GLY A 31 -10.93 -4.62 -10.40
N GLU A 32 -10.19 -4.90 -9.34
CA GLU A 32 -9.35 -3.96 -8.59
C GLU A 32 -7.86 -4.19 -8.84
N TYR A 33 -7.04 -3.18 -8.55
CA TYR A 33 -5.62 -3.14 -8.88
C TYR A 33 -4.77 -3.44 -7.64
N LEU A 34 -4.04 -4.57 -7.65
CA LEU A 34 -3.12 -4.98 -6.59
C LEU A 34 -1.70 -4.51 -6.89
N VAL A 35 -1.23 -3.50 -6.14
CA VAL A 35 0.10 -2.90 -6.26
C VAL A 35 0.95 -3.34 -5.08
N GLY A 36 2.25 -3.56 -5.29
CA GLY A 36 3.18 -3.98 -4.22
C GLY A 36 2.96 -5.43 -3.75
N GLY A 37 1.77 -5.99 -3.90
CA GLY A 37 1.39 -7.34 -3.48
C GLY A 37 0.31 -7.36 -2.39
N ASP A 38 0.06 -6.22 -1.72
CA ASP A 38 -0.87 -6.06 -0.59
C ASP A 38 -1.68 -4.73 -0.64
N MET A 39 -1.42 -3.84 -1.60
CA MET A 39 -2.17 -2.57 -1.74
C MET A 39 -3.26 -2.66 -2.80
N ILE A 40 -4.50 -2.34 -2.42
CA ILE A 40 -5.66 -2.38 -3.31
C ILE A 40 -6.04 -0.96 -3.75
N PHE A 41 -6.15 -0.77 -5.07
CA PHE A 41 -6.63 0.47 -5.68
C PHE A 41 -7.88 0.21 -6.53
N PRO A 42 -8.97 0.97 -6.31
CA PRO A 42 -10.19 0.78 -7.09
C PRO A 42 -10.05 1.17 -8.57
N THR A 43 -9.14 2.10 -8.89
CA THR A 43 -8.85 2.49 -10.28
C THR A 43 -7.36 2.81 -10.46
N GLN A 44 -6.84 2.67 -11.68
CA GLN A 44 -5.44 3.03 -12.00
C GLN A 44 -5.11 4.49 -11.67
N ASN A 45 -6.07 5.40 -11.84
CA ASN A 45 -5.90 6.82 -11.57
C ASN A 45 -5.65 7.13 -10.09
N MET A 46 -5.94 6.18 -9.20
CA MET A 46 -5.81 6.29 -7.75
C MET A 46 -4.48 5.71 -7.21
N MET A 47 -3.62 5.12 -8.05
CA MET A 47 -2.32 4.54 -7.66
C MET A 47 -1.22 5.57 -7.29
N ARG A 48 -1.58 6.69 -6.65
CA ARG A 48 -0.73 7.88 -6.49
C ARG A 48 -0.15 8.07 -5.07
N GLY A 49 1.06 7.62 -4.72
CA GLY A 49 1.83 8.26 -3.61
C GLY A 49 2.15 7.42 -2.37
N VAL A 50 3.43 7.40 -1.96
CA VAL A 50 3.96 6.93 -0.65
C VAL A 50 3.22 7.56 0.53
N ALA A 51 2.74 8.78 0.34
CA ALA A 51 1.51 9.28 0.93
C ALA A 51 0.72 9.94 -0.21
N GLN A 52 -0.56 9.61 -0.41
CA GLN A 52 -1.37 10.24 -1.46
C GLN A 52 -1.53 11.75 -1.18
N SER A 53 -0.68 12.62 -1.72
CA SER A 53 -0.60 14.05 -1.39
C SER A 53 -1.80 14.93 -1.82
N THR A 54 -2.89 14.34 -2.33
CA THR A 54 -4.10 15.06 -2.72
C THR A 54 -5.14 15.01 -1.59
N ALA A 55 -5.80 16.12 -1.29
CA ALA A 55 -6.74 16.21 -0.15
C ALA A 55 -7.90 15.19 -0.14
N GLY A 56 -8.19 14.49 -1.25
CA GLY A 56 -9.27 13.51 -1.40
C GLY A 56 -8.93 12.08 -0.93
N THR A 57 -7.73 11.85 -0.44
CA THR A 57 -7.23 10.51 -0.05
C THR A 57 -6.99 10.36 1.43
N ARG A 58 -6.89 11.48 2.15
CA ARG A 58 -6.85 11.49 3.60
C ARG A 58 -8.21 11.15 4.13
N TRP A 59 -8.24 10.38 5.21
CA TRP A 59 -9.43 10.29 6.03
C TRP A 59 -9.76 11.66 6.62
N THR A 60 -11.00 12.11 6.43
CA THR A 60 -11.48 13.39 6.94
C THR A 60 -11.20 13.52 8.44
N ASN A 61 -10.48 14.57 8.83
CA ASN A 61 -10.02 14.82 10.21
C ASN A 61 -9.17 13.70 10.84
N GLY A 62 -8.55 12.83 10.03
CA GLY A 62 -7.78 11.68 10.56
C GLY A 62 -8.64 10.58 11.16
N ILE A 63 -9.96 10.61 10.95
CA ILE A 63 -10.89 9.64 11.55
C ILE A 63 -11.19 8.52 10.55
N VAL A 64 -10.89 7.28 10.94
CA VAL A 64 -11.18 6.06 10.19
C VAL A 64 -12.30 5.28 10.90
N PRO A 65 -13.56 5.39 10.44
CA PRO A 65 -14.62 4.50 10.87
C PRO A 65 -14.37 3.09 10.39
N TYR A 66 -14.55 2.09 11.25
CA TYR A 66 -14.39 0.68 10.89
C TYR A 66 -15.59 -0.18 11.28
N VAL A 67 -15.78 -1.24 10.52
CA VAL A 67 -16.60 -2.41 10.86
C VAL A 67 -15.68 -3.62 10.87
N MET A 68 -15.84 -4.51 11.84
CA MET A 68 -15.07 -5.75 11.90
C MET A 68 -16.00 -6.93 11.63
N SER A 69 -15.60 -7.82 10.73
CA SER A 69 -16.36 -9.03 10.41
C SER A 69 -16.42 -9.97 11.60
N THR A 70 -17.43 -10.84 11.64
CA THR A 70 -17.62 -11.83 12.70
C THR A 70 -16.63 -13.01 12.63
N GLY A 71 -15.74 -13.04 11.62
CA GLY A 71 -14.77 -14.12 11.42
C GLY A 71 -13.58 -14.10 12.38
N PHE A 72 -13.41 -13.05 13.19
CA PHE A 72 -12.31 -12.92 14.15
C PHE A 72 -12.71 -13.35 15.56
N THR A 73 -11.84 -14.10 16.24
CA THR A 73 -11.98 -14.42 17.66
C THR A 73 -11.77 -13.19 18.53
N ALA A 74 -12.29 -13.18 19.77
CA ALA A 74 -12.12 -12.06 20.69
C ALA A 74 -10.64 -11.65 20.92
N GLN A 75 -9.73 -12.63 20.92
CA GLN A 75 -8.29 -12.37 21.02
C GLN A 75 -7.74 -11.64 19.78
N GLN A 76 -8.16 -12.05 18.59
CA GLN A 76 -7.77 -11.38 17.33
C GLN A 76 -8.35 -9.97 17.24
N GLN A 77 -9.61 -9.77 17.65
CA GLN A 77 -10.21 -8.44 17.73
C GLN A 77 -9.43 -7.53 18.71
N THR A 78 -8.99 -8.08 19.84
CA THR A 78 -8.16 -7.36 20.82
C THR A 78 -6.79 -6.99 20.23
N LEU A 79 -6.17 -7.88 19.46
CA LEU A 79 -4.91 -7.61 18.77
C LEU A 79 -5.07 -6.50 17.72
N ILE A 80 -6.10 -6.59 16.88
CA ILE A 80 -6.38 -5.59 15.84
C ILE A 80 -6.65 -4.21 16.45
N THR A 81 -7.51 -4.14 17.47
CA THR A 81 -7.77 -2.88 18.18
C THR A 81 -6.58 -2.41 19.03
N GLY A 82 -5.68 -3.32 19.42
CA GLY A 82 -4.38 -3.00 20.02
C GLY A 82 -3.48 -2.23 19.05
N ALA A 83 -3.29 -2.77 17.84
CA ALA A 83 -2.51 -2.13 16.77
C ALA A 83 -3.05 -0.73 16.43
N MET A 84 -4.38 -0.57 16.31
CA MET A 84 -5.02 0.73 16.12
C MET A 84 -4.63 1.72 17.24
N ARG A 85 -4.82 1.33 18.51
CA ARG A 85 -4.47 2.16 19.68
C ARG A 85 -2.99 2.50 19.72
N ASN A 86 -2.12 1.60 19.27
CA ASN A 86 -0.69 1.84 19.23
C ASN A 86 -0.33 2.93 18.21
N ILE A 87 -0.90 2.88 16.99
CA ILE A 87 -0.76 3.96 16.00
C ILE A 87 -1.28 5.29 16.56
N GLU A 88 -2.50 5.30 17.12
CA GLU A 88 -3.10 6.51 17.70
C GLU A 88 -2.21 7.14 18.79
N ARG A 89 -1.59 6.29 19.64
CA ARG A 89 -0.71 6.72 20.73
C ARG A 89 0.62 7.26 20.20
N LEU A 90 1.27 6.53 19.28
CA LEU A 90 2.58 6.89 18.73
C LEU A 90 2.53 8.18 17.92
N THR A 91 1.41 8.43 17.24
CA THR A 91 1.24 9.59 16.36
C THR A 91 0.68 10.82 17.07
N ALA A 92 0.23 10.69 18.32
CA ALA A 92 -0.36 11.79 19.08
C ALA A 92 0.60 12.98 19.27
N ILE A 93 0.07 14.19 19.21
CA ILE A 93 0.80 15.44 19.50
C ILE A 93 0.03 16.18 20.61
N SER A 94 0.73 16.64 21.65
CA SER A 94 0.12 17.44 22.74
C SER A 94 -1.14 16.80 23.35
N ASN A 95 -1.13 15.48 23.57
CA ASN A 95 -2.26 14.68 24.05
C ASN A 95 -3.50 14.64 23.14
N ARG A 96 -3.36 15.02 21.86
CA ARG A 96 -4.40 14.89 20.84
C ARG A 96 -4.01 13.81 19.85
N LYS A 97 -4.99 12.94 19.54
CA LYS A 97 -4.83 11.91 18.52
C LYS A 97 -4.65 12.58 17.16
N CYS A 98 -3.57 12.23 16.46
CA CYS A 98 -3.31 12.69 15.09
C CYS A 98 -4.20 11.95 14.09
N VAL A 99 -4.36 10.63 14.30
CA VAL A 99 -5.33 9.78 13.63
C VAL A 99 -6.15 9.03 14.66
N GLN A 100 -7.36 8.62 14.31
CA GLN A 100 -8.28 7.91 15.20
C GLN A 100 -9.05 6.83 14.46
N PHE A 101 -9.04 5.61 14.99
CA PHE A 101 -9.90 4.52 14.56
C PHE A 101 -11.10 4.42 15.50
N ARG A 102 -12.31 4.35 14.95
CA ARG A 102 -13.52 4.17 15.76
C ARG A 102 -14.53 3.23 15.10
N PRO A 103 -15.38 2.53 15.88
CA PRO A 103 -16.52 1.84 15.31
C PRO A 103 -17.38 2.78 14.46
N LYS A 104 -17.83 2.29 13.30
CA LYS A 104 -18.71 3.02 12.39
C LYS A 104 -20.03 3.38 13.07
N ILE A 105 -20.47 4.63 12.89
CA ILE A 105 -21.81 5.10 13.26
C ILE A 105 -22.69 5.34 12.03
N VAL A 106 -23.98 5.59 12.26
CA VAL A 106 -24.99 5.77 11.20
C VAL A 106 -24.71 6.95 10.28
N THR A 107 -24.06 8.01 10.79
CA THR A 107 -23.72 9.21 10.01
C THR A 107 -22.41 9.10 9.24
N ASP A 108 -21.62 8.04 9.47
CA ASP A 108 -20.39 7.81 8.71
C ASP A 108 -20.73 7.37 7.28
N ARG A 109 -20.37 8.22 6.32
CA ARG A 109 -20.54 7.95 4.89
C ARG A 109 -19.53 6.91 4.37
N TYR A 110 -18.31 6.92 4.89
CA TYR A 110 -17.23 6.02 4.49
C TYR A 110 -16.67 5.29 5.71
N SER A 111 -16.26 4.05 5.52
CA SER A 111 -15.66 3.21 6.54
C SER A 111 -14.85 2.09 5.89
N ILE A 112 -13.91 1.52 6.64
CA ILE A 112 -13.28 0.26 6.25
C ILE A 112 -14.07 -0.94 6.80
N LEU A 113 -14.07 -2.05 6.06
CA LEU A 113 -14.41 -3.38 6.56
C LEU A 113 -13.13 -4.16 6.80
N ILE A 114 -12.92 -4.53 8.06
CA ILE A 114 -11.85 -5.43 8.47
C ILE A 114 -12.41 -6.84 8.40
N LYS A 115 -11.90 -7.67 7.49
CA LYS A 115 -12.43 -9.00 7.18
C LYS A 115 -11.35 -10.07 7.18
N THR A 116 -11.79 -11.31 7.35
CA THR A 116 -10.93 -12.47 7.11
C THR A 116 -10.82 -12.73 5.60
N GLY A 117 -9.71 -13.34 5.18
CA GLY A 117 -9.47 -13.71 3.79
C GLY A 117 -8.10 -14.37 3.61
N SER A 118 -7.62 -14.44 2.38
CA SER A 118 -6.27 -14.95 2.08
C SER A 118 -5.28 -13.79 1.98
N GLY A 119 -4.11 -13.95 2.61
CA GLY A 119 -3.08 -12.92 2.72
C GLY A 119 -3.48 -11.73 3.59
N CYS A 120 -2.61 -10.73 3.61
CA CYS A 120 -2.84 -9.43 4.23
C CYS A 120 -2.89 -8.39 3.11
N SER A 121 -3.91 -7.53 3.13
CA SER A 121 -4.00 -6.44 2.15
C SER A 121 -4.96 -5.36 2.63
N SER A 122 -4.78 -4.15 2.11
CA SER A 122 -5.65 -3.02 2.40
C SER A 122 -5.83 -2.14 1.18
N HIS A 123 -7.01 -1.55 1.10
CA HIS A 123 -7.18 -0.34 0.31
C HIS A 123 -6.28 0.78 0.83
N VAL A 124 -5.80 1.64 -0.09
CA VAL A 124 -4.95 2.77 0.28
C VAL A 124 -5.76 4.06 0.38
N GLY A 125 -5.77 4.70 1.56
CA GLY A 125 -6.45 5.98 1.81
C GLY A 125 -7.99 5.92 1.80
N GLN A 126 -8.63 7.09 1.91
CA GLN A 126 -10.09 7.27 1.93
C GLN A 126 -10.75 7.15 0.54
N ASN A 127 -10.00 7.02 -0.56
CA ASN A 127 -10.49 6.72 -1.92
C ASN A 127 -11.81 7.43 -2.30
N THR A 128 -11.92 8.72 -2.00
CA THR A 128 -13.17 9.46 -2.16
C THR A 128 -13.58 9.51 -3.63
N GLY A 129 -14.78 9.01 -3.94
CA GLY A 129 -15.27 8.83 -5.32
C GLY A 129 -15.59 7.36 -5.66
N TRP A 130 -15.09 6.40 -4.88
CA TRP A 130 -15.52 5.01 -4.97
C TRP A 130 -16.70 4.74 -4.04
N THR A 131 -17.70 4.00 -4.54
CA THR A 131 -18.96 3.73 -3.84
C THR A 131 -19.03 2.33 -3.21
N GLY A 132 -17.98 1.52 -3.36
CA GLY A 132 -17.89 0.23 -2.69
C GLY A 132 -17.41 0.35 -1.23
N GLN A 133 -17.22 -0.80 -0.59
CA GLN A 133 -16.74 -0.89 0.79
C GLN A 133 -15.23 -1.07 0.84
N LEU A 134 -14.50 -0.14 1.46
CA LEU A 134 -13.03 -0.22 1.51
C LEU A 134 -12.65 -1.40 2.41
N GLU A 135 -11.84 -2.32 1.91
CA GLU A 135 -11.50 -3.55 2.63
C GLU A 135 -10.08 -3.50 3.19
N LEU A 136 -9.94 -4.02 4.41
CA LEU A 136 -8.70 -4.46 5.02
C LEU A 136 -8.85 -5.96 5.30
N THR A 137 -8.13 -6.78 4.55
CA THR A 137 -8.16 -8.24 4.66
C THR A 137 -7.00 -8.73 5.51
N LEU A 138 -7.30 -9.58 6.48
CA LEU A 138 -6.29 -10.25 7.28
C LEU A 138 -6.55 -11.75 7.33
N GLN A 139 -5.56 -12.55 6.92
CA GLN A 139 -5.64 -13.99 7.05
C GLN A 139 -5.63 -14.42 8.51
N VAL A 140 -6.64 -15.20 8.88
CA VAL A 140 -6.68 -15.90 10.16
C VAL A 140 -5.81 -17.16 10.05
N PRO A 141 -4.91 -17.43 11.01
CA PRO A 141 -4.06 -18.62 10.98
C PRO A 141 -4.90 -19.89 11.01
N THR A 142 -4.70 -20.75 10.01
CA THR A 142 -5.17 -22.15 10.03
C THR A 142 -4.15 -23.08 10.69
N THR A 143 -2.88 -22.64 10.73
CA THR A 143 -1.78 -23.29 11.44
C THR A 143 -0.97 -22.22 12.20
N PRO A 144 -0.18 -22.60 13.23
CA PRO A 144 0.72 -21.64 13.89
C PRO A 144 1.71 -20.98 12.93
N GLN A 145 2.09 -21.65 11.84
CA GLN A 145 3.04 -21.13 10.85
C GLN A 145 2.41 -20.08 9.91
N ASP A 146 1.08 -20.03 9.82
CA ASP A 146 0.34 -19.12 8.93
C ASP A 146 -0.09 -17.82 9.62
N SER A 147 0.44 -17.50 10.81
CA SER A 147 0.03 -16.35 11.62
C SER A 147 0.52 -14.99 11.11
N HIS A 148 1.17 -14.93 9.96
CA HIS A 148 1.85 -13.73 9.43
C HIS A 148 0.99 -12.45 9.44
N CYS A 149 -0.31 -12.52 9.15
CA CYS A 149 -1.22 -11.36 9.23
C CYS A 149 -1.70 -11.04 10.65
N MET A 150 -1.69 -12.02 11.57
CA MET A 150 -2.08 -11.87 12.97
C MET A 150 -0.87 -11.54 13.86
N HIS A 151 -0.05 -10.59 13.40
CA HIS A 151 1.00 -9.96 14.20
C HIS A 151 0.76 -8.46 14.25
N GLU A 152 1.00 -7.82 15.39
CA GLU A 152 0.67 -6.42 15.61
C GLU A 152 1.25 -5.49 14.54
N GLY A 153 2.53 -5.66 14.19
CA GLY A 153 3.15 -4.82 13.17
C GLY A 153 2.67 -5.08 11.74
N THR A 154 2.30 -6.32 11.39
CA THR A 154 1.64 -6.57 10.09
C THR A 154 0.28 -5.87 10.06
N ILE A 155 -0.49 -5.91 11.15
CA ILE A 155 -1.76 -5.19 11.23
C ILE A 155 -1.52 -3.68 11.14
N MET A 156 -0.49 -3.14 11.81
CA MET A 156 -0.14 -1.73 11.70
C MET A 156 0.24 -1.35 10.26
N HIS A 157 0.97 -2.19 9.54
CA HIS A 157 1.29 -1.99 8.12
C HIS A 157 0.03 -1.85 7.26
N GLU A 158 -0.92 -2.78 7.39
CA GLU A 158 -2.19 -2.70 6.64
C GLU A 158 -3.03 -1.48 7.05
N LEU A 159 -2.99 -1.09 8.33
CA LEU A 159 -3.64 0.14 8.79
C LEU A 159 -2.94 1.39 8.24
N LEU A 160 -1.63 1.39 8.02
CA LEU A 160 -0.92 2.49 7.37
C LEU A 160 -1.30 2.61 5.89
N HIS A 161 -1.47 1.48 5.18
CA HIS A 161 -2.10 1.48 3.86
C HIS A 161 -3.47 2.16 3.91
N THR A 162 -4.35 1.74 4.84
CA THR A 162 -5.65 2.41 5.06
C THR A 162 -5.50 3.91 5.28
N LEU A 163 -4.48 4.36 6.02
CA LEU A 163 -4.21 5.78 6.26
C LEU A 163 -3.66 6.54 5.04
N GLY A 164 -3.31 5.84 3.96
CA GLY A 164 -2.89 6.42 2.69
C GLY A 164 -1.41 6.25 2.36
N PHE A 165 -0.71 5.38 3.09
CA PHE A 165 0.73 5.14 2.90
C PHE A 165 1.00 3.99 1.93
N GLN A 166 2.01 4.11 1.07
CA GLN A 166 2.50 3.00 0.23
C GLN A 166 3.86 2.51 0.74
N HIS A 167 4.47 1.54 0.06
CA HIS A 167 5.74 0.99 0.52
C HIS A 167 6.93 1.92 0.34
N GLU A 168 7.84 1.86 1.31
CA GLU A 168 9.07 2.66 1.33
C GLU A 168 10.03 2.28 0.18
N HIS A 169 10.13 0.98 -0.16
CA HIS A 169 10.99 0.50 -1.25
C HIS A 169 10.50 0.88 -2.65
N GLN A 170 9.31 1.46 -2.74
CA GLN A 170 8.73 1.96 -3.99
C GLN A 170 8.92 3.48 -4.16
N ARG A 171 9.55 4.18 -3.19
CA ARG A 171 9.88 5.60 -3.35
C ARG A 171 10.62 5.87 -4.66
N SER A 172 10.36 7.04 -5.24
CA SER A 172 10.98 7.47 -6.50
C SER A 172 12.52 7.53 -6.44
N ASP A 173 13.08 7.79 -5.25
CA ASP A 173 14.51 7.90 -4.95
C ASP A 173 15.15 6.60 -4.41
N ARG A 174 14.40 5.48 -4.31
CA ARG A 174 14.87 4.24 -3.67
C ARG A 174 16.15 3.67 -4.25
N ASP A 175 16.43 3.88 -5.55
CA ASP A 175 17.66 3.37 -6.20
C ASP A 175 18.94 4.02 -5.64
N SER A 176 18.84 5.12 -4.88
CA SER A 176 19.98 5.69 -4.14
C SER A 176 20.30 4.90 -2.86
N PHE A 177 19.39 4.03 -2.41
CA PHE A 177 19.43 3.35 -1.11
C PHE A 177 19.38 1.82 -1.23
N LEU A 178 18.76 1.29 -2.29
CA LEU A 178 18.59 -0.13 -2.52
C LEU A 178 19.14 -0.57 -3.88
N THR A 179 19.51 -1.84 -3.95
CA THR A 179 19.66 -2.60 -5.19
C THR A 179 18.60 -3.70 -5.22
N ILE A 180 17.88 -3.82 -6.34
CA ILE A 180 16.89 -4.87 -6.58
C ILE A 180 17.50 -5.97 -7.44
N ASN A 181 17.46 -7.21 -6.95
CA ASN A 181 17.94 -8.39 -7.65
C ASN A 181 16.78 -9.08 -8.37
N TYR A 182 16.40 -8.57 -9.55
CA TYR A 182 15.26 -9.09 -10.31
C TYR A 182 15.35 -10.59 -10.65
N ALA A 183 16.55 -11.13 -10.79
CA ALA A 183 16.77 -12.57 -11.03
C ALA A 183 16.32 -13.48 -9.87
N ASN A 184 16.22 -12.94 -8.65
CA ASN A 184 15.77 -13.69 -7.47
C ASN A 184 14.26 -13.56 -7.23
N ILE A 185 13.53 -12.76 -8.02
CA ILE A 185 12.09 -12.52 -7.82
C ILE A 185 11.28 -13.68 -8.42
N GLN A 186 10.21 -14.07 -7.75
CA GLN A 186 9.23 -15.03 -8.26
C GLN A 186 8.65 -14.56 -9.60
N ASN A 187 8.48 -15.50 -10.54
CA ASN A 187 7.91 -15.18 -11.84
C ASN A 187 6.52 -14.55 -11.69
N GLY A 188 6.28 -13.43 -12.36
CA GLY A 188 5.03 -12.68 -12.25
C GLY A 188 4.93 -11.67 -11.09
N TYR A 189 5.96 -11.56 -10.23
CA TYR A 189 5.98 -10.64 -9.08
C TYR A 189 6.89 -9.42 -9.23
N ALA A 190 7.49 -9.21 -10.40
CA ALA A 190 8.38 -8.05 -10.64
C ALA A 190 7.68 -6.70 -10.35
N PHE A 191 6.37 -6.63 -10.59
CA PHE A 191 5.56 -5.43 -10.34
C PHE A 191 5.55 -4.96 -8.88
N ALA A 192 5.78 -5.87 -7.93
CA ALA A 192 5.84 -5.55 -6.49
C ALA A 192 7.05 -4.67 -6.13
N PHE A 193 8.02 -4.54 -7.03
CA PHE A 193 9.26 -3.78 -6.84
C PHE A 193 9.33 -2.52 -7.71
N ASP A 194 8.26 -2.22 -8.45
CA ASP A 194 8.22 -1.05 -9.30
C ASP A 194 8.20 0.23 -8.46
N LYS A 195 8.99 1.20 -8.91
CA LYS A 195 9.04 2.52 -8.29
C LYS A 195 7.80 3.31 -8.66
N LEU A 196 7.35 4.09 -7.71
CA LEU A 196 6.39 5.15 -7.94
C LEU A 196 7.10 6.31 -8.65
N THR A 197 6.45 6.85 -9.68
CA THR A 197 6.95 8.06 -10.35
C THR A 197 6.97 9.24 -9.38
N SER A 198 7.80 10.26 -9.61
CA SER A 198 7.81 11.48 -8.79
C SER A 198 6.45 12.20 -8.73
N ALA A 199 5.62 12.09 -9.78
CA ALA A 199 4.25 12.62 -9.79
C ALA A 199 3.28 11.84 -8.85
N ASN A 200 3.68 10.64 -8.45
CA ASN A 200 2.91 9.67 -7.68
C ASN A 200 3.72 9.20 -6.45
N SER A 201 4.66 10.00 -5.95
CA SER A 201 5.49 9.71 -4.77
C SER A 201 5.76 11.03 -4.07
N ASP A 202 5.12 11.25 -2.92
CA ASP A 202 5.49 12.35 -2.04
C ASP A 202 6.35 11.79 -0.91
N ASN A 203 7.65 12.06 -1.01
CA ASN A 203 8.62 11.65 0.01
C ASN A 203 8.52 12.52 1.28
N GLN A 204 7.58 13.48 1.36
CA GLN A 204 7.32 14.36 2.50
C GLN A 204 8.55 15.08 3.08
N GLY A 205 9.59 15.23 2.25
CA GLY A 205 10.90 15.75 2.64
C GLY A 205 11.61 14.93 3.73
N THR A 206 11.28 13.65 3.90
CA THR A 206 11.93 12.74 4.85
C THR A 206 13.10 12.00 4.20
N PRO A 207 14.14 11.65 4.98
CA PRO A 207 15.16 10.72 4.51
C PRO A 207 14.56 9.33 4.29
N TYR A 208 15.20 8.55 3.42
CA TYR A 208 14.80 7.15 3.19
C TYR A 208 14.93 6.33 4.48
N ASP A 209 13.88 5.59 4.82
CA ASP A 209 13.79 4.84 6.07
C ASP A 209 13.86 3.33 5.88
N TYR A 210 15.07 2.77 6.03
CA TYR A 210 15.26 1.32 5.99
C TYR A 210 14.44 0.55 7.05
N ASN A 211 14.11 1.19 8.17
CA ASN A 211 13.38 0.58 9.28
C ASN A 211 11.89 0.91 9.27
N SER A 212 11.38 1.53 8.21
CA SER A 212 9.96 1.80 8.07
C SER A 212 9.19 0.48 8.13
N ILE A 213 8.07 0.47 8.84
CA ILE A 213 7.15 -0.68 8.84
C ILE A 213 6.59 -0.93 7.43
N MET A 214 6.65 0.07 6.55
CA MET A 214 6.24 0.02 5.15
C MET A 214 7.33 -0.53 4.22
N HIS A 215 8.51 -0.86 4.73
CA HIS A 215 9.59 -1.42 3.95
C HIS A 215 9.50 -2.95 3.87
N TYR A 216 9.66 -3.51 2.67
CA TYR A 216 9.76 -4.97 2.50
C TYR A 216 11.08 -5.55 3.02
N GLY A 217 11.06 -6.84 3.37
CA GLY A 217 12.25 -7.56 3.81
C GLY A 217 13.17 -7.98 2.67
N ARG A 218 14.40 -8.38 3.00
CA ARG A 218 15.45 -8.74 2.01
C ARG A 218 15.01 -9.82 1.03
N THR A 219 14.16 -10.76 1.45
CA THR A 219 13.74 -11.95 0.70
C THR A 219 12.27 -11.91 0.28
N SER A 220 11.60 -10.76 0.39
CA SER A 220 10.22 -10.60 -0.09
C SER A 220 10.11 -11.07 -1.55
N PHE A 221 9.11 -11.90 -1.85
CA PHE A 221 8.88 -12.51 -3.17
C PHE A 221 10.09 -13.22 -3.78
N SER A 222 11.00 -13.77 -2.96
CA SER A 222 12.14 -14.55 -3.45
C SER A 222 11.69 -15.90 -4.00
N SER A 223 12.24 -16.30 -5.15
CA SER A 223 12.01 -17.60 -5.78
C SER A 223 12.98 -18.69 -5.31
N ASN A 224 14.10 -18.28 -4.72
CA ASN A 224 15.24 -19.15 -4.43
C ASN A 224 15.81 -18.93 -3.00
N GLY A 225 15.09 -18.19 -2.16
CA GLY A 225 15.53 -17.82 -0.81
C GLY A 225 16.64 -16.77 -0.76
N GLN A 226 17.18 -16.34 -1.89
CA GLN A 226 18.21 -15.30 -1.96
C GLN A 226 17.60 -13.90 -1.88
N PRO A 227 18.36 -12.87 -1.46
CA PRO A 227 17.85 -11.51 -1.35
C PRO A 227 17.35 -10.96 -2.68
N THR A 228 16.11 -10.49 -2.71
CA THR A 228 15.53 -9.66 -3.79
C THR A 228 15.86 -8.18 -3.59
N MET A 229 16.09 -7.74 -2.34
CA MET A 229 16.49 -6.38 -2.00
C MET A 229 17.74 -6.35 -1.13
N VAL A 230 18.69 -5.48 -1.51
CA VAL A 230 19.94 -5.29 -0.79
C VAL A 230 20.14 -3.80 -0.50
N PRO A 231 20.19 -3.39 0.78
CA PRO A 231 20.60 -2.04 1.16
C PRO A 231 22.00 -1.70 0.68
N LYS A 232 22.18 -0.49 0.16
CA LYS A 232 23.51 0.06 -0.21
C LYS A 232 24.33 0.43 1.02
N ASN A 233 23.66 0.81 2.13
CA ASN A 233 24.31 0.88 3.42
C ASN A 233 24.45 -0.55 3.99
N PRO A 234 25.67 -1.09 4.17
CA PRO A 234 25.88 -2.47 4.59
C PRO A 234 25.43 -2.75 6.04
N THR A 235 25.25 -1.73 6.87
CA THR A 235 24.78 -1.88 8.26
C THR A 235 23.27 -1.73 8.40
N ALA A 236 22.56 -1.33 7.33
CA ALA A 236 21.13 -1.15 7.36
C ALA A 236 20.39 -2.50 7.36
N THR A 237 19.42 -2.61 8.25
CA THR A 237 18.43 -3.68 8.30
C THR A 237 17.14 -3.23 7.60
N ILE A 238 16.43 -4.16 6.96
CA ILE A 238 15.14 -3.87 6.30
C ILE A 238 14.12 -4.97 6.58
N GLY A 239 12.85 -4.59 6.58
CA GLY A 239 11.71 -5.51 6.80
C GLY A 239 11.40 -5.81 8.25
N ASP A 240 11.90 -5.00 9.19
CA ASP A 240 11.43 -5.06 10.57
C ASP A 240 9.98 -4.57 10.62
N ARG A 241 9.11 -5.37 11.23
CA ARG A 241 7.67 -5.10 11.41
C ARG A 241 7.30 -5.18 12.88
N THR A 242 8.14 -4.64 13.76
CA THR A 242 7.87 -4.62 15.20
C THR A 242 6.98 -3.43 15.59
N THR A 243 7.29 -2.22 15.09
CA THR A 243 6.59 -0.98 15.43
C THR A 243 6.80 0.07 14.34
N LEU A 244 6.04 1.17 14.38
CA LEU A 244 6.33 2.36 13.57
C LEU A 244 7.72 2.91 13.90
N SER A 245 8.47 3.27 12.86
CA SER A 245 9.71 4.01 13.01
C SER A 245 9.42 5.48 13.41
N PRO A 246 10.43 6.22 13.89
CA PRO A 246 10.29 7.67 14.09
C PRO A 246 9.92 8.43 12.81
N ILE A 247 10.35 7.95 11.64
CA ILE A 247 10.05 8.58 10.34
C ILE A 247 8.61 8.26 9.94
N ASP A 248 8.13 7.02 10.11
CA ASP A 248 6.72 6.66 9.89
C ASP A 248 5.79 7.59 10.69
N ILE A 249 6.11 7.82 11.97
CA ILE A 249 5.34 8.72 12.85
C ILE A 249 5.36 10.14 12.31
N GLN A 250 6.53 10.66 11.94
CA GLN A 250 6.67 12.01 11.38
C GLN A 250 5.87 12.17 10.08
N GLU A 251 5.90 11.16 9.21
CA GLU A 251 5.19 11.15 7.95
C GLU A 251 3.67 11.12 8.14
N ILE A 252 3.15 10.36 9.09
CA ILE A 252 1.73 10.39 9.47
C ILE A 252 1.34 11.78 9.97
N GLN A 253 2.15 12.37 10.85
CA GLN A 253 1.88 13.70 11.41
C GLN A 253 1.89 14.81 10.35
N LYS A 254 2.86 14.78 9.43
CA LYS A 254 2.91 15.70 8.28
C LYS A 254 1.72 15.50 7.35
N PHE A 255 1.42 14.24 7.02
CA PHE A 255 0.34 13.91 6.09
C PHE A 255 -1.02 14.35 6.62
N TYR A 256 -1.32 14.09 7.88
CA TYR A 256 -2.57 14.53 8.53
C TYR A 256 -2.52 15.95 9.09
N GLN A 257 -1.41 16.68 8.90
CA GLN A 257 -1.23 18.07 9.33
C GLN A 257 -1.50 18.28 10.82
N CYS A 258 -1.04 17.32 11.63
CA CYS A 258 -1.22 17.30 13.06
C CYS A 258 -0.42 18.43 13.72
N LYS A 259 -1.00 19.06 14.75
CA LYS A 259 -0.43 20.19 15.49
C LYS A 259 -0.56 19.97 16.99
#